data_AF-A0A3B9T1L0-F1
#
_entry.id   AF-A0A3B9T1L0-F1
#
_cell.length_a   1.000
_cell.length_b   1.000
_cell.length_c   1.000
_cell.angle_alpha   90.00
_cell.angle_beta   90.00
_cell.angle_gamma   90.00
#
_symmetry.space_group_name_H-M   'P 1'
#
loop_
_entity.id
_entity.type
_entity.pdbx_description
1 polymer ?
#
loop_
_entity_poly.entity_id
_entity_poly.type
_entity_poly.pdbx_seq_one_letter_code
_entity_poly.pdbx_strand_id
1 'polypeptide(L)'
;MYHLNELPTESDDFLLLRLEPCEIVSYSVPGKSNVVRLYNLEEQFVLDHLTTTYRETGELYCVELRGDEDVALVYLHYLDENDAKAEVLDFAEQSAAQISEELLQCHDKVFRLFIEHFYDGESFDYAAKIVTDADRQALLANPGERAAKRMSNPRFVQMLLNNSGNYPHEKRVPCDTHTIGIMLQCAPCDLLNFVIQEMTERIKANVVPKLDKTDDFQFIMAEYD
;
A
#
# COMPACT_ATOMS: atom_id res chain seq x y z
N MET A 1 -12.88 -29.25 23.54
CA MET A 1 -11.64 -28.50 23.81
C MET A 1 -10.53 -29.37 23.24
N TYR A 2 -10.01 -29.05 22.06
CA TYR A 2 -8.92 -29.81 21.44
C TYR A 2 -7.60 -29.35 22.05
N HIS A 3 -6.69 -30.29 22.34
CA HIS A 3 -5.36 -29.91 22.78
C HIS A 3 -4.56 -29.38 21.57
N LEU A 4 -3.78 -28.30 21.74
CA LEU A 4 -2.93 -27.72 20.69
C LEU A 4 -2.03 -28.75 19.97
N ASN A 5 -1.67 -29.84 20.67
CA ASN A 5 -0.83 -30.92 20.16
C ASN A 5 -1.60 -31.96 19.31
N GLU A 6 -2.93 -31.83 19.22
CA GLU A 6 -3.82 -32.71 18.46
C GLU A 6 -4.32 -32.04 17.17
N LEU A 7 -4.00 -30.76 16.96
CA LEU A 7 -4.30 -30.08 15.71
C LEU A 7 -3.40 -30.68 14.61
N PRO A 8 -3.96 -31.04 13.44
CA PRO A 8 -3.17 -31.48 12.31
C PRO A 8 -2.08 -30.45 12.04
N THR A 9 -0.86 -30.85 11.75
CA THR A 9 0.24 -29.89 11.55
C THR A 9 0.16 -29.18 10.20
N GLU A 10 -0.50 -29.77 9.22
CA GLU A 10 -0.74 -29.21 7.88
C GLU A 10 -2.00 -29.87 7.30
N SER A 11 -3.14 -29.19 7.37
CA SER A 11 -4.26 -29.44 6.47
C SER A 11 -4.80 -28.11 5.96
N ASP A 12 -5.38 -28.10 4.76
CA ASP A 12 -5.96 -26.89 4.15
C ASP A 12 -7.21 -26.39 4.91
N ASP A 13 -7.59 -27.04 6.02
CA ASP A 13 -8.88 -26.84 6.69
C ASP A 13 -8.83 -25.88 7.89
N PHE A 14 -7.66 -25.36 8.26
CA PHE A 14 -7.55 -24.42 9.39
C PHE A 14 -6.45 -23.37 9.19
N LEU A 15 -6.67 -22.19 9.77
CA LEU A 15 -5.66 -21.14 9.91
C LEU A 15 -5.01 -21.26 11.29
N LEU A 16 -3.68 -21.39 11.32
CA LEU A 16 -2.91 -21.42 12.56
C LEU A 16 -2.01 -20.18 12.66
N LEU A 17 -2.37 -19.28 13.56
CA LEU A 17 -1.53 -18.13 13.92
C LEU A 17 -0.52 -18.56 15.00
N ARG A 18 0.76 -18.27 14.75
CA ARG A 18 1.86 -18.55 15.68
C ARG A 18 2.39 -17.23 16.22
N LEU A 19 2.37 -17.11 17.54
CA LEU A 19 3.04 -16.04 18.27
C LEU A 19 4.51 -16.43 18.43
N GLU A 20 5.39 -15.69 17.79
CA GLU A 20 6.84 -15.86 17.83
C GLU A 20 7.48 -14.84 18.79
N PRO A 21 8.71 -15.12 19.28
CA PRO A 21 9.49 -14.11 19.99
C PRO A 21 9.67 -12.83 19.16
N CYS A 22 9.91 -11.71 19.83
CA CYS A 22 10.09 -10.39 19.20
C CYS A 22 8.82 -9.82 18.56
N GLU A 23 7.63 -10.11 19.13
CA GLU A 23 6.35 -9.49 18.73
C GLU A 23 6.00 -9.76 17.26
N ILE A 24 6.22 -11.01 16.84
CA ILE A 24 5.93 -11.47 15.49
C ILE A 24 4.74 -12.44 15.56
N VAL A 25 3.74 -12.21 14.70
CA VAL A 25 2.72 -13.22 14.41
C VAL A 25 2.99 -13.76 13.02
N SER A 26 3.10 -15.09 12.89
CA SER A 26 3.28 -15.74 11.60
C SER A 26 2.22 -16.79 11.33
N TYR A 27 1.91 -17.00 10.05
CA TYR A 27 1.03 -18.09 9.63
C TYR A 27 1.28 -18.48 8.18
N SER A 28 1.04 -19.75 7.87
CA SER A 28 0.98 -20.22 6.49
C SER A 28 -0.42 -19.95 5.94
N VAL A 29 -0.51 -19.36 4.75
CA VAL A 29 -1.79 -19.19 4.07
C VAL A 29 -2.32 -20.57 3.66
N PRO A 30 -3.51 -21.00 4.13
CA PRO A 30 -4.08 -22.30 3.77
C PRO A 30 -4.13 -22.50 2.24
N GLY A 31 -3.82 -23.71 1.76
CA GLY A 31 -3.73 -24.00 0.32
C GLY A 31 -2.54 -23.39 -0.40
N LYS A 32 -1.56 -22.80 0.31
CA LYS A 32 -0.38 -22.16 -0.29
C LYS A 32 0.90 -22.39 0.47
N SER A 33 2.01 -22.15 -0.23
CA SER A 33 3.36 -22.15 0.35
C SER A 33 3.77 -20.81 0.97
N ASN A 34 2.91 -19.79 0.91
CA ASN A 34 3.26 -18.46 1.40
C ASN A 34 3.13 -18.39 2.93
N VAL A 35 4.11 -17.74 3.57
CA VAL A 35 4.12 -17.49 5.02
C VAL A 35 4.05 -15.99 5.25
N VAL A 36 2.97 -15.56 5.89
CA VAL A 36 2.79 -14.16 6.28
C VAL A 36 3.46 -13.94 7.62
N ARG A 37 4.17 -12.82 7.75
CA ARG A 37 4.74 -12.35 9.02
C ARG A 37 4.23 -10.94 9.30
N LEU A 38 3.66 -10.77 10.47
CA LEU A 38 3.21 -9.51 11.02
C LEU A 38 4.14 -9.13 12.15
N TYR A 39 4.62 -7.90 12.16
CA TYR A 39 5.62 -7.39 13.10
C TYR A 39 5.00 -6.39 14.08
N ASN A 40 5.67 -6.19 15.21
CA ASN A 40 5.27 -5.23 16.26
C ASN A 40 3.87 -5.53 16.82
N LEU A 41 3.52 -6.81 16.96
CA LEU A 41 2.28 -7.26 17.55
C LEU A 41 2.55 -7.87 18.93
N GLU A 42 2.26 -7.09 19.98
CA GLU A 42 2.37 -7.55 21.36
C GLU A 42 1.42 -8.74 21.60
N GLU A 43 1.92 -9.79 22.25
CA GLU A 43 1.16 -11.03 22.48
C GLU A 43 -0.18 -10.77 23.17
N GLN A 44 -0.18 -9.99 24.24
CA GLN A 44 -1.40 -9.69 24.99
C GLN A 44 -2.39 -8.89 24.14
N PHE A 45 -1.91 -7.95 23.32
CA PHE A 45 -2.76 -7.19 22.41
C PHE A 45 -3.44 -8.12 21.39
N VAL A 46 -2.69 -9.06 20.81
CA VAL A 46 -3.25 -10.06 19.89
C VAL A 46 -4.33 -10.88 20.57
N LEU A 47 -4.06 -11.41 21.76
CA LEU A 47 -5.02 -12.27 22.47
C LEU A 47 -6.31 -11.54 22.84
N ASP A 48 -6.24 -10.24 23.14
CA ASP A 48 -7.39 -9.46 23.58
C ASP A 48 -8.23 -8.91 22.42
N HIS A 49 -7.65 -8.71 21.23
CA HIS A 49 -8.30 -7.98 20.11
C HIS A 49 -8.52 -8.82 18.84
N LEU A 50 -8.06 -10.08 18.82
CA LEU A 50 -8.25 -10.96 17.66
C LEU A 50 -9.74 -11.29 17.46
N THR A 51 -10.27 -10.91 16.31
CA THR A 51 -11.65 -11.16 15.91
C THR A 51 -11.70 -11.93 14.60
N THR A 52 -12.65 -12.85 14.49
CA THR A 52 -12.89 -13.61 13.26
C THR A 52 -14.29 -13.35 12.73
N THR A 53 -14.38 -13.18 11.41
CA THR A 53 -15.65 -13.03 10.70
C THR A 53 -15.84 -14.23 9.79
N TYR A 54 -17.04 -14.81 9.78
CA TYR A 54 -17.42 -15.94 8.94
C TYR A 54 -18.48 -15.51 7.93
N ARG A 55 -18.45 -16.12 6.74
CA ARG A 55 -19.52 -15.99 5.75
C ARG A 55 -20.79 -16.69 6.27
N GLU A 56 -21.95 -16.36 5.70
CA GLU A 56 -23.22 -17.00 6.05
C GLU A 56 -23.21 -18.53 5.85
N THR A 57 -22.39 -18.99 4.89
CA THR A 57 -22.14 -20.39 4.56
C THR A 57 -21.24 -21.11 5.57
N GLY A 58 -20.64 -20.37 6.52
CA GLY A 58 -19.87 -20.91 7.64
C GLY A 58 -18.35 -20.97 7.44
N GLU A 59 -17.84 -20.65 6.24
CA GLU A 59 -16.41 -20.51 5.99
C GLU A 59 -15.85 -19.24 6.63
N LEU A 60 -14.59 -19.30 7.09
CA LEU A 60 -13.86 -18.12 7.54
C LEU A 60 -13.81 -17.10 6.40
N TYR A 61 -14.10 -15.84 6.70
CA TYR A 61 -13.94 -14.73 5.77
C TYR A 61 -12.65 -13.98 6.07
N CYS A 62 -12.51 -13.42 7.27
CA CYS A 62 -11.32 -12.67 7.65
C CYS A 62 -10.98 -12.86 9.12
N VAL A 63 -9.73 -12.55 9.44
CA VAL A 63 -9.22 -12.36 10.80
C VAL A 63 -8.66 -10.95 10.89
N GLU A 64 -9.00 -10.25 11.96
CA GLU A 64 -8.61 -8.86 12.20
C GLU A 64 -8.19 -8.67 13.64
N LEU A 65 -7.32 -7.69 13.89
CA LEU A 65 -7.10 -7.13 15.20
C LEU A 65 -7.94 -5.86 15.31
N ARG A 66 -8.94 -5.89 16.18
CA ARG A 66 -9.87 -4.77 16.39
C ARG A 66 -9.53 -4.09 17.70
N GLY A 67 -8.66 -3.10 17.64
CA GLY A 67 -8.40 -2.18 18.75
C GLY A 67 -9.57 -1.22 18.99
N ASP A 68 -9.42 -0.33 19.96
CA ASP A 68 -10.47 0.64 20.31
C ASP A 68 -10.78 1.62 19.17
N GLU A 69 -9.77 2.01 18.38
CA GLU A 69 -9.89 3.01 17.30
C GLU A 69 -9.46 2.47 15.92
N ASP A 70 -8.64 1.41 15.89
CA ASP A 70 -8.03 0.89 14.65
C ASP A 70 -8.41 -0.58 14.41
N VAL A 71 -8.60 -0.92 13.14
CA VAL A 71 -8.79 -2.29 12.66
C VAL A 71 -7.65 -2.65 11.73
N ALA A 72 -6.88 -3.68 12.08
CA ALA A 72 -5.81 -4.19 11.23
C ALA A 72 -6.18 -5.58 10.69
N LEU A 73 -6.20 -5.72 9.37
CA LEU A 73 -6.41 -7.01 8.73
C LEU A 73 -5.24 -7.94 9.05
N VAL A 74 -5.53 -9.14 9.55
CA VAL A 74 -4.53 -10.19 9.81
C VAL A 74 -4.55 -11.21 8.69
N TYR A 75 -5.73 -11.61 8.23
CA TYR A 75 -5.89 -12.64 7.19
C TYR A 75 -7.21 -12.43 6.43
N LEU A 76 -7.21 -12.75 5.14
CA LEU A 76 -8.40 -12.74 4.29
C LEU A 76 -8.50 -14.06 3.50
N HIS A 77 -9.66 -14.69 3.55
CA HIS A 77 -9.95 -15.93 2.83
C HIS A 77 -10.75 -15.65 1.56
N TYR A 78 -10.12 -15.92 0.42
CA TYR A 78 -10.76 -15.86 -0.88
C TYR A 78 -11.32 -17.21 -1.29
N LEU A 79 -12.50 -17.19 -1.90
CA LEU A 79 -13.14 -18.40 -2.43
C LEU A 79 -12.45 -18.88 -3.72
N ASP A 80 -12.06 -17.95 -4.58
CA ASP A 80 -11.35 -18.19 -5.84
C ASP A 80 -10.63 -16.92 -6.33
N GLU A 81 -10.01 -17.00 -7.52
CA GLU A 81 -9.30 -15.87 -8.14
C GLU A 81 -10.22 -14.69 -8.49
N ASN A 82 -11.49 -14.92 -8.81
CA ASN A 82 -12.43 -13.85 -9.12
C ASN A 82 -12.87 -13.12 -7.85
N ASP A 83 -13.11 -13.85 -6.77
CA ASP A 83 -13.39 -13.29 -5.43
C ASP A 83 -12.20 -12.40 -4.99
N ALA A 84 -10.97 -12.90 -5.11
CA ALA A 84 -9.77 -12.13 -4.79
C ALA A 84 -9.63 -10.87 -5.64
N LYS A 85 -9.86 -10.98 -6.95
CA LYS A 85 -9.80 -9.83 -7.85
C LYS A 85 -10.89 -8.79 -7.51
N ALA A 86 -12.09 -9.22 -7.12
CA ALA A 86 -13.18 -8.32 -6.78
C ALA A 86 -12.90 -7.56 -5.48
N GLU A 87 -12.42 -8.23 -4.44
CA GLU A 87 -12.03 -7.63 -3.16
C GLU A 87 -10.87 -6.64 -3.33
N VAL A 88 -9.81 -7.02 -4.07
CA VAL A 88 -8.68 -6.12 -4.37
C VAL A 88 -9.11 -4.94 -5.23
N LEU A 89 -10.05 -5.13 -6.16
CA LEU A 89 -10.60 -4.02 -6.94
C LEU A 89 -11.38 -3.04 -6.06
N ASP A 90 -12.23 -3.52 -5.16
CA ASP A 90 -12.98 -2.66 -4.23
C ASP A 90 -12.02 -1.84 -3.35
N PHE A 91 -10.98 -2.47 -2.80
CA PHE A 91 -9.91 -1.77 -2.08
C PHE A 91 -9.22 -0.70 -2.96
N ALA A 92 -8.87 -1.05 -4.20
CA ALA A 92 -8.23 -0.13 -5.14
C ALA A 92 -9.11 1.08 -5.44
N GLU A 93 -10.42 0.88 -5.62
CA GLU A 93 -11.39 1.93 -5.88
C GLU A 93 -11.52 2.89 -4.70
N GLN A 94 -11.66 2.36 -3.49
CA GLN A 94 -11.79 3.15 -2.27
C GLN A 94 -10.49 3.93 -1.97
N SER A 95 -9.34 3.26 -2.04
CA SER A 95 -8.04 3.89 -1.80
C SER A 95 -7.73 4.97 -2.83
N ALA A 96 -8.01 4.71 -4.11
CA ALA A 96 -7.84 5.72 -5.16
C ALA A 96 -8.76 6.93 -4.96
N ALA A 97 -9.99 6.72 -4.49
CA ALA A 97 -10.92 7.80 -4.16
C ALA A 97 -10.40 8.65 -2.98
N GLN A 98 -10.00 8.03 -1.88
CA GLN A 98 -9.45 8.71 -0.70
C GLN A 98 -8.20 9.52 -1.04
N ILE A 99 -7.24 8.90 -1.74
CA ILE A 99 -6.03 9.60 -2.21
C ILE A 99 -6.42 10.77 -3.12
N SER A 100 -7.35 10.56 -4.06
CA SER A 100 -7.79 11.63 -4.96
C SER A 100 -8.41 12.81 -4.21
N GLU A 101 -9.23 12.54 -3.20
CA GLU A 101 -9.85 13.59 -2.37
C GLU A 101 -8.80 14.43 -1.65
N GLU A 102 -7.82 13.78 -1.03
CA GLU A 102 -6.73 14.46 -0.33
C GLU A 102 -5.86 15.29 -1.29
N LEU A 103 -5.48 14.72 -2.44
CA LEU A 103 -4.70 15.44 -3.46
C LEU A 103 -5.45 16.68 -3.99
N LEU A 104 -6.77 16.62 -4.09
CA LEU A 104 -7.60 17.73 -4.59
C LEU A 104 -7.81 18.85 -3.57
N GLN A 105 -7.33 18.69 -2.33
CA GLN A 105 -7.22 19.79 -1.37
C GLN A 105 -6.09 20.78 -1.75
N CYS A 106 -5.19 20.40 -2.67
CA CYS A 106 -4.17 21.31 -3.17
C CYS A 106 -4.79 22.39 -4.09
N HIS A 107 -4.67 23.66 -3.69
CA HIS A 107 -5.14 24.81 -4.46
C HIS A 107 -4.01 25.58 -5.16
N ASP A 108 -2.76 25.15 -4.96
CA ASP A 108 -1.58 25.75 -5.61
C ASP A 108 -1.40 25.21 -7.03
N LYS A 109 -0.62 25.94 -7.83
CA LYS A 109 -0.29 25.53 -9.19
C LYS A 109 0.63 24.30 -9.17
N VAL A 110 0.12 23.17 -9.65
CA VAL A 110 0.78 21.87 -9.63
C VAL A 110 1.78 21.71 -10.78
N PHE A 111 3.00 21.32 -10.43
CA PHE A 111 4.10 21.03 -11.35
C PHE A 111 4.24 19.54 -11.65
N ARG A 112 4.10 18.66 -10.66
CA ARG A 112 4.12 17.20 -10.84
C ARG A 112 3.05 16.52 -9.99
N LEU A 113 2.56 15.41 -10.48
CA LEU A 113 1.88 14.39 -9.68
C LEU A 113 2.70 13.10 -9.79
N PHE A 114 3.24 12.66 -8.66
CA PHE A 114 3.96 11.40 -8.55
C PHE A 114 3.06 10.31 -8.01
N ILE A 115 3.19 9.11 -8.57
CA ILE A 115 2.79 7.84 -7.95
C ILE A 115 4.08 7.10 -7.59
N GLU A 116 4.21 6.76 -6.33
CA GLU A 116 5.33 6.02 -5.75
C GLU A 116 4.82 4.64 -5.35
N HIS A 117 5.50 3.58 -5.76
CA HIS A 117 5.18 2.23 -5.27
C HIS A 117 6.45 1.41 -4.99
N PHE A 118 6.31 0.42 -4.11
CA PHE A 118 7.36 -0.51 -3.72
C PHE A 118 6.76 -1.87 -3.39
N TYR A 119 7.46 -2.95 -3.75
CA TYR A 119 7.12 -4.29 -3.32
C TYR A 119 8.37 -5.20 -3.27
N ASP A 120 8.67 -5.78 -2.11
CA ASP A 120 9.81 -6.70 -1.94
C ASP A 120 9.41 -8.18 -1.77
N GLY A 121 8.11 -8.49 -1.89
CA GLY A 121 7.57 -9.82 -1.65
C GLY A 121 6.91 -9.99 -0.28
N GLU A 122 7.20 -9.13 0.68
CA GLU A 122 6.58 -9.12 2.01
C GLU A 122 5.83 -7.81 2.28
N SER A 123 6.44 -6.69 1.92
CA SER A 123 5.90 -5.34 2.14
C SER A 123 5.45 -4.72 0.82
N PHE A 124 4.28 -4.11 0.82
CA PHE A 124 3.78 -3.27 -0.27
C PHE A 124 3.72 -1.83 0.23
N ASP A 125 4.12 -0.87 -0.59
CA ASP A 125 3.86 0.55 -0.36
C ASP A 125 3.34 1.20 -1.64
N TYR A 126 2.37 2.10 -1.50
CA TYR A 126 1.80 2.90 -2.57
C TYR A 126 1.39 4.25 -2.02
N ALA A 127 1.87 5.31 -2.66
CA ALA A 127 1.49 6.67 -2.31
C ALA A 127 1.43 7.57 -3.54
N ALA A 128 0.65 8.64 -3.42
CA ALA A 128 0.68 9.73 -4.39
C ALA A 128 1.24 11.01 -3.76
N LYS A 129 1.83 11.88 -4.58
CA LYS A 129 2.47 13.11 -4.11
C LYS A 129 2.30 14.23 -5.13
N ILE A 130 1.70 15.34 -4.70
CA ILE A 130 1.68 16.59 -5.47
C ILE A 130 2.93 17.40 -5.16
N VAL A 131 3.52 17.94 -6.23
CA VAL A 131 4.60 18.92 -6.16
C VAL A 131 4.14 20.17 -6.89
N THR A 132 4.24 21.31 -6.21
CA THR A 132 3.82 22.63 -6.69
C THR A 132 4.94 23.33 -7.46
N ASP A 133 4.63 24.42 -8.15
CA ASP A 133 5.66 25.29 -8.72
C ASP A 133 6.58 25.87 -7.64
N ALA A 134 6.06 26.20 -6.45
CA ALA A 134 6.87 26.68 -5.34
C ALA A 134 7.92 25.64 -4.91
N ASP A 135 7.55 24.36 -4.87
CA ASP A 135 8.48 23.26 -4.57
C ASP A 135 9.59 23.15 -5.61
N ARG A 136 9.23 23.28 -6.90
CA ARG A 136 10.21 23.33 -7.99
C ARG A 136 11.19 24.47 -7.79
N GLN A 137 10.72 25.69 -7.51
CA GLN A 137 11.61 26.84 -7.29
C GLN A 137 12.51 26.63 -6.08
N ALA A 138 12.00 26.06 -4.99
CA ALA A 138 12.78 25.75 -3.80
C ALA A 138 13.91 24.74 -4.09
N LEU A 139 13.59 23.66 -4.81
CA LEU A 139 14.57 22.65 -5.23
C LEU A 139 15.64 23.25 -6.16
N LEU A 140 15.26 24.11 -7.11
CA LEU A 140 16.20 24.76 -8.03
C LEU A 140 17.07 25.83 -7.35
N ALA A 141 16.55 26.50 -6.32
CA ALA A 141 17.30 27.47 -5.53
C ALA A 141 18.36 26.80 -4.63
N ASN A 142 18.09 25.59 -4.16
CA ASN A 142 19.01 24.83 -3.31
C ASN A 142 19.07 23.34 -3.70
N PRO A 143 19.67 22.98 -4.86
CA PRO A 143 19.69 21.61 -5.36
C PRO A 143 20.70 20.71 -4.63
N GLY A 144 21.48 21.26 -3.68
CA GLY A 144 22.60 20.61 -3.02
C GLY A 144 23.91 20.68 -3.82
N GLU A 145 25.05 20.59 -3.12
CA GLU A 145 26.39 20.87 -3.68
C GLU A 145 26.75 20.01 -4.90
N ARG A 146 26.38 18.72 -4.88
CA ARG A 146 26.68 17.78 -5.98
C ARG A 146 25.84 18.08 -7.22
N ALA A 147 24.57 18.40 -7.03
CA ALA A 147 23.66 18.71 -8.13
C ALA A 147 23.95 20.10 -8.73
N ALA A 148 24.32 21.09 -7.89
CA ALA A 148 24.67 22.44 -8.32
C ALA A 148 25.73 22.46 -9.44
N LYS A 149 26.72 21.56 -9.37
CA LYS A 149 27.79 21.41 -10.39
C LYS A 149 27.29 20.92 -11.75
N ARG A 150 26.07 20.40 -11.83
CA ARG A 150 25.48 19.77 -13.02
C ARG A 150 24.26 20.53 -13.56
N MET A 151 23.88 21.65 -12.93
CA MET A 151 22.69 22.45 -13.29
C MET A 151 22.76 23.06 -14.69
N SER A 152 23.96 23.19 -15.28
CA SER A 152 24.12 23.62 -16.67
C SER A 152 23.71 22.56 -17.71
N ASN A 153 23.46 21.31 -17.29
CA ASN A 153 23.01 20.23 -18.17
C ASN A 153 21.47 20.09 -18.09
N PRO A 154 20.72 20.45 -19.14
CA PRO A 154 19.25 20.41 -19.12
C PRO A 154 18.68 19.02 -18.84
N ARG A 155 19.34 17.94 -19.29
CA ARG A 155 18.91 16.56 -19.01
C ARG A 155 19.03 16.23 -17.53
N PHE A 156 20.09 16.73 -16.88
CA PHE A 156 20.26 16.56 -15.45
C PHE A 156 19.19 17.32 -14.66
N VAL A 157 18.87 18.55 -15.05
CA VAL A 157 17.79 19.33 -14.42
C VAL A 157 16.46 18.58 -14.53
N GLN A 158 16.14 18.01 -15.69
CA GLN A 158 14.92 17.22 -15.85
C GLN A 158 14.90 15.98 -14.95
N MET A 159 16.02 15.26 -14.86
CA MET A 159 16.14 14.10 -13.96
C MET A 159 15.99 14.50 -12.48
N LEU A 160 16.55 15.64 -12.09
CA LEU A 160 16.38 16.20 -10.74
C LEU A 160 14.91 16.51 -10.45
N LEU A 161 14.22 17.20 -11.38
CA LEU A 161 12.83 17.60 -11.21
C LEU A 161 11.84 16.43 -11.25
N ASN A 162 12.19 15.35 -11.95
CA ASN A 162 11.35 14.16 -12.12
C ASN A 162 11.67 13.03 -11.13
N ASN A 163 12.51 13.29 -10.12
CA ASN A 163 12.75 12.36 -9.02
C ASN A 163 11.93 12.80 -7.80
N SER A 164 10.96 11.98 -7.41
CA SER A 164 10.04 12.27 -6.31
C SER A 164 10.75 12.38 -4.96
N GLY A 165 11.88 11.69 -4.78
CA GLY A 165 12.71 11.71 -3.56
C GLY A 165 13.44 13.04 -3.33
N ASN A 166 13.44 13.95 -4.31
CA ASN A 166 13.96 15.31 -4.11
C ASN A 166 12.92 16.27 -3.49
N TYR A 167 11.70 15.81 -3.26
CA TYR A 167 10.62 16.58 -2.67
C TYR A 167 10.25 16.02 -1.30
N PRO A 168 9.62 16.84 -0.42
CA PRO A 168 9.40 16.46 0.96
C PRO A 168 8.51 15.21 1.11
N HIS A 169 8.84 14.36 2.09
CA HIS A 169 8.16 13.09 2.32
C HIS A 169 6.77 13.28 2.92
N GLU A 170 6.58 14.31 3.73
CA GLU A 170 5.30 14.68 4.37
C GLU A 170 4.19 15.02 3.38
N LYS A 171 4.51 15.21 2.10
CA LYS A 171 3.54 15.42 1.02
C LYS A 171 3.00 14.13 0.42
N ARG A 172 3.48 12.96 0.88
CA ARG A 172 2.94 11.67 0.48
C ARG A 172 1.54 11.51 1.06
N VAL A 173 0.62 11.08 0.21
CA VAL A 173 -0.68 10.55 0.61
C VAL A 173 -0.62 9.04 0.38
N PRO A 174 -0.35 8.25 1.43
CA PRO A 174 -0.25 6.80 1.32
C PRO A 174 -1.65 6.16 1.25
N CYS A 175 -1.73 4.94 0.71
CA CYS A 175 -2.86 4.05 0.99
C CYS A 175 -2.67 3.29 2.30
N ASP A 176 -3.65 2.48 2.70
CA ASP A 176 -3.47 1.47 3.75
C ASP A 176 -2.61 0.32 3.21
N THR A 177 -1.29 0.48 3.36
CA THR A 177 -0.27 -0.45 2.84
C THR A 177 -0.30 -1.80 3.53
N HIS A 178 -0.66 -1.83 4.82
CA HIS A 178 -0.78 -3.05 5.60
C HIS A 178 -1.91 -3.93 5.06
N THR A 179 -3.11 -3.37 4.93
CA THR A 179 -4.28 -4.12 4.48
C THR A 179 -4.07 -4.69 3.07
N ILE A 180 -3.63 -3.89 2.11
CA ILE A 180 -3.39 -4.41 0.75
C ILE A 180 -2.23 -5.41 0.71
N GLY A 181 -1.19 -5.24 1.53
CA GLY A 181 -0.12 -6.23 1.67
C GLY A 181 -0.65 -7.60 2.04
N ILE A 182 -1.55 -7.66 3.04
CA ILE A 182 -2.21 -8.91 3.45
C ILE A 182 -3.13 -9.45 2.38
N MET A 183 -3.92 -8.60 1.72
CA MET A 183 -4.79 -9.00 0.61
C MET A 183 -4.00 -9.65 -0.52
N LEU A 184 -2.84 -9.09 -0.90
CA LEU A 184 -1.97 -9.62 -1.95
C LEU A 184 -1.31 -10.95 -1.52
N GLN A 185 -0.79 -11.03 -0.29
CA GLN A 185 -0.19 -12.27 0.22
C GLN A 185 -1.20 -13.42 0.32
N CYS A 186 -2.48 -13.10 0.61
CA CYS A 186 -3.56 -14.07 0.68
C CYS A 186 -4.20 -14.39 -0.69
N ALA A 187 -3.95 -13.64 -1.76
CA ALA A 187 -4.60 -13.80 -3.07
C ALA A 187 -4.11 -15.03 -3.86
N PRO A 188 -4.99 -15.94 -4.34
CA PRO A 188 -4.60 -17.18 -5.03
C PRO A 188 -3.88 -16.97 -6.37
N CYS A 189 -3.83 -15.73 -6.86
CA CYS A 189 -3.15 -15.31 -8.07
C CYS A 189 -2.36 -14.01 -7.82
N ASP A 190 -1.43 -13.68 -8.73
CA ASP A 190 -0.69 -12.42 -8.67
C ASP A 190 -1.59 -11.24 -9.06
N LEU A 191 -1.81 -10.34 -8.11
CA LEU A 191 -2.66 -9.14 -8.26
C LEU A 191 -1.87 -7.83 -8.09
N LEU A 192 -0.54 -7.88 -7.95
CA LEU A 192 0.27 -6.68 -7.68
C LEU A 192 0.14 -5.63 -8.79
N ASN A 193 0.41 -6.04 -10.03
CA ASN A 193 0.31 -5.13 -11.17
C ASN A 193 -1.14 -4.67 -11.40
N PHE A 194 -2.11 -5.52 -11.08
CA PHE A 194 -3.52 -5.20 -11.19
C PHE A 194 -3.91 -4.06 -10.24
N VAL A 195 -3.59 -4.17 -8.94
CA VAL A 195 -3.93 -3.11 -7.97
C VAL A 195 -3.20 -1.81 -8.27
N ILE A 196 -1.90 -1.85 -8.61
CA ILE A 196 -1.13 -0.65 -8.97
C ILE A 196 -1.76 0.04 -10.17
N GLN A 197 -2.14 -0.71 -11.21
CA GLN A 197 -2.75 -0.15 -12.41
C GLN A 197 -4.11 0.48 -12.09
N GLU A 198 -5.01 -0.24 -11.42
CA GLU A 198 -6.35 0.26 -11.08
C GLU A 198 -6.29 1.54 -10.26
N MET A 199 -5.47 1.57 -9.21
CA MET A 199 -5.31 2.77 -8.37
C MET A 199 -4.74 3.94 -9.19
N THR A 200 -3.68 3.70 -9.96
CA THR A 200 -2.98 4.73 -10.74
C THR A 200 -3.87 5.33 -11.82
N GLU A 201 -4.59 4.51 -12.58
CA GLU A 201 -5.48 4.97 -13.64
C GLU A 201 -6.64 5.79 -13.08
N ARG A 202 -7.20 5.37 -11.94
CA ARG A 202 -8.31 6.07 -11.28
C ARG A 202 -7.87 7.40 -10.69
N ILE A 203 -6.75 7.43 -9.97
CA ILE A 203 -6.16 8.70 -9.46
C ILE A 203 -5.88 9.63 -10.63
N LYS A 204 -5.25 9.14 -11.70
CA LYS A 204 -4.94 9.94 -12.89
C LYS A 204 -6.21 10.51 -13.53
N ALA A 205 -7.23 9.69 -13.73
CA ALA A 205 -8.49 10.10 -14.35
C ALA A 205 -9.27 11.10 -13.49
N ASN A 206 -9.24 10.95 -12.16
CA ASN A 206 -10.00 11.79 -11.24
C ASN A 206 -9.31 13.10 -10.88
N VAL A 207 -7.98 13.07 -10.73
CA VAL A 207 -7.19 14.19 -10.20
C VAL A 207 -6.67 15.08 -11.32
N VAL A 208 -5.97 14.52 -12.32
CA VAL A 208 -5.26 15.30 -13.34
C VAL A 208 -6.14 16.33 -14.04
N PRO A 209 -7.40 16.04 -14.44
CA PRO A 209 -8.25 17.04 -15.08
C PRO A 209 -8.62 18.23 -14.19
N LYS A 210 -8.63 18.05 -12.86
CA LYS A 210 -9.13 19.04 -11.89
C LYS A 210 -8.04 19.93 -11.29
N LEU A 211 -6.77 19.56 -11.42
CA LEU A 211 -5.64 20.36 -10.93
C LEU A 211 -5.43 21.64 -11.78
N ASP A 212 -5.12 22.75 -11.11
CA ASP A 212 -4.45 23.90 -11.76
C ASP A 212 -2.99 23.53 -12.00
N LYS A 213 -2.53 23.52 -13.25
CA LYS A 213 -1.28 22.90 -13.67
C LYS A 213 -0.33 23.92 -14.30
N THR A 214 0.98 23.72 -14.12
CA THR A 214 1.99 24.38 -14.96
C THR A 214 1.92 23.86 -16.40
N ASP A 215 2.37 24.67 -17.36
CA ASP A 215 2.36 24.31 -18.79
C ASP A 215 3.19 23.04 -19.08
N ASP A 216 4.20 22.80 -18.25
CA ASP A 216 5.12 21.67 -18.31
C ASP A 216 4.78 20.56 -17.30
N PHE A 217 3.54 20.51 -16.79
CA PHE A 217 3.08 19.49 -15.86
C PHE A 217 3.32 18.06 -16.37
N GLN A 218 3.68 17.15 -15.47
CA GLN A 218 3.79 15.71 -15.76
C GLN A 218 3.19 14.86 -14.64
N PHE A 219 2.54 13.77 -15.07
CA PHE A 219 2.17 12.64 -14.22
C PHE A 219 3.27 11.58 -14.33
N ILE A 220 3.88 11.20 -13.21
CA ILE A 220 5.04 10.32 -13.19
C ILE A 220 4.77 9.18 -12.22
N MET A 221 4.88 7.94 -12.70
CA MET A 221 4.87 6.76 -11.86
C MET A 221 6.30 6.26 -11.72
N ALA A 222 6.73 5.96 -10.49
CA ALA A 222 8.05 5.43 -10.21
C ALA A 222 7.96 4.34 -9.16
N GLU A 223 8.58 3.21 -9.47
CA GLU A 223 9.02 2.24 -8.48
C GLU A 223 10.27 2.80 -7.81
N TYR A 224 10.35 2.70 -6.48
CA TYR A 224 11.57 2.99 -5.75
C TYR A 224 12.12 1.70 -5.12
N ASP A 225 13.45 1.66 -4.98
CA ASP A 225 14.18 0.58 -4.33
C ASP A 225 14.26 0.78 -2.81
#